data_AF-A0A2J6H0B2-F1
#
_entry.id   AF-A0A2J6H0B2-F1
#
_cell.length_a   1.000
_cell.length_b   1.000
_cell.length_c   1.000
_cell.angle_alpha   90.00
_cell.angle_beta   90.00
_cell.angle_gamma   90.00
#
_symmetry.space_group_name_H-M   'P 1'
#
loop_
_entity.id
_entity.type
_entity.pdbx_description
1 polymer ?
#
loop_
_entity_poly.entity_id
_entity_poly.type
_entity_poly.pdbx_seq_one_letter_code
_entity_poly.pdbx_strand_id
1 'polypeptide(L)'
;MHANLKEIKKAFQAIECEIHEHPSFRFLAILIIFISYIAFSVIKFGGEKGLLVSFLTWSFFVLCTPIADAGVLLDFPIRMVTGLKMVYSEIFVWVVAISLNVYAFAINQGLYDNTLILKVFHTILIEPFPYYTIIILSGIGTFLSVLFGDELIDLSYGHKDERTHHKSHHIKYKIITFIILFIFIFIIYDLLLHHMNINIPLL
;
A
#
# COMPACT_ATOMS: atom_id res chain seq x y z
N MET A 1 28.07 0.34 -31.57
CA MET A 1 27.60 0.89 -30.29
C MET A 1 26.50 1.96 -30.51
N HIS A 2 25.45 1.65 -31.30
CA HIS A 2 24.37 2.60 -31.61
C HIS A 2 22.95 2.04 -31.38
N ALA A 3 22.81 0.75 -31.10
CA ALA A 3 21.51 0.11 -30.84
C ALA A 3 20.93 0.48 -29.45
N ASN A 4 21.78 0.84 -28.48
CA ASN A 4 21.35 1.05 -27.09
C ASN A 4 20.61 2.39 -26.88
N LEU A 5 21.00 3.45 -27.61
CA LEU A 5 20.41 4.78 -27.43
C LEU A 5 18.96 4.87 -27.97
N LYS A 6 18.65 4.07 -28.99
CA LYS A 6 17.33 4.05 -29.63
C LYS A 6 16.31 3.27 -28.79
N GLU A 7 16.75 2.18 -28.17
CA GLU A 7 15.99 1.41 -27.18
C GLU A 7 15.74 2.24 -25.90
N ILE A 8 16.77 2.94 -25.39
CA ILE A 8 16.62 3.86 -24.24
C ILE A 8 15.63 4.99 -24.56
N LYS A 9 15.71 5.61 -25.74
CA LYS A 9 14.73 6.63 -26.15
C LYS A 9 13.32 6.08 -26.30
N LYS A 10 13.16 4.87 -26.83
CA LYS A 10 11.85 4.21 -26.96
C LYS A 10 11.25 3.89 -25.60
N ALA A 11 12.06 3.39 -24.67
CA ALA A 11 11.66 3.16 -23.29
C ALA A 11 11.26 4.48 -22.61
N PHE A 12 12.06 5.55 -22.78
CA PHE A 12 11.74 6.88 -22.27
C PHE A 12 10.42 7.43 -22.84
N GLN A 13 10.20 7.25 -24.15
CA GLN A 13 9.03 7.75 -24.85
C GLN A 13 7.76 6.92 -24.56
N ALA A 14 7.91 5.62 -24.27
CA ALA A 14 6.82 4.78 -23.77
C ALA A 14 6.45 5.16 -22.33
N ILE A 15 7.44 5.41 -21.47
CA ILE A 15 7.26 5.92 -20.10
C ILE A 15 6.55 7.29 -20.13
N GLU A 16 6.95 8.19 -21.02
CA GLU A 16 6.36 9.53 -21.15
C GLU A 16 4.90 9.50 -21.63
N CYS A 17 4.54 8.49 -22.43
CA CYS A 17 3.16 8.27 -22.88
C CYS A 17 2.29 7.66 -21.77
N GLU A 18 2.84 6.75 -20.96
CA GLU A 18 2.17 6.18 -19.77
C GLU A 18 1.98 7.21 -18.65
N ILE A 19 2.86 8.22 -18.57
CA ILE A 19 2.76 9.35 -17.63
C ILE A 19 1.65 10.35 -18.02
N HIS A 20 1.34 10.50 -19.31
CA HIS A 20 0.51 11.60 -19.79
C HIS A 20 -0.99 11.33 -19.82
N GLU A 21 -1.45 10.08 -19.72
CA GLU A 21 -2.87 9.72 -19.95
C GLU A 21 -3.71 9.50 -18.67
N HIS A 22 -3.50 10.36 -17.65
CA HIS A 22 -4.28 10.49 -16.39
C HIS A 22 -3.86 9.71 -15.11
N PRO A 23 -2.61 9.84 -14.58
CA PRO A 23 -2.29 9.35 -13.23
C PRO A 23 -2.43 10.39 -12.09
N SER A 24 -2.58 11.68 -12.41
CA SER A 24 -2.35 12.76 -11.43
C SER A 24 -3.49 13.04 -10.46
N PHE A 25 -4.76 12.88 -10.87
CA PHE A 25 -5.88 13.31 -10.05
C PHE A 25 -6.12 12.41 -8.82
N ARG A 26 -5.96 11.09 -8.97
CA ARG A 26 -6.11 10.14 -7.84
C ARG A 26 -5.02 10.35 -6.79
N PHE A 27 -3.77 10.48 -7.22
CA PHE A 27 -2.65 10.83 -6.34
C PHE A 27 -2.90 12.17 -5.65
N LEU A 28 -3.32 13.20 -6.38
CA LEU A 28 -3.61 14.51 -5.82
C LEU A 28 -4.73 14.47 -4.78
N ALA A 29 -5.81 13.71 -5.05
CA ALA A 29 -6.90 13.53 -4.09
C ALA A 29 -6.42 12.86 -2.79
N ILE A 30 -5.65 11.77 -2.90
CA ILE A 30 -5.06 11.07 -1.74
C ILE A 30 -4.12 12.00 -0.98
N LEU A 31 -3.28 12.76 -1.70
CA LEU A 31 -2.35 13.71 -1.11
C LEU A 31 -3.09 14.82 -0.34
N ILE A 32 -4.17 15.36 -0.91
CA ILE A 32 -5.01 16.36 -0.23
C ILE A 32 -5.62 15.77 1.03
N ILE A 33 -6.21 14.58 0.96
CA ILE A 33 -6.78 13.89 2.12
C ILE A 33 -5.71 13.69 3.20
N PHE A 34 -4.51 13.26 2.82
CA PHE A 34 -3.41 13.03 3.75
C PHE A 34 -2.89 14.33 4.38
N ILE A 35 -2.72 15.40 3.60
CA ILE A 35 -2.32 16.72 4.12
C ILE A 35 -3.38 17.26 5.07
N SER A 36 -4.66 17.14 4.72
CA SER A 36 -5.76 17.53 5.62
C SER A 36 -5.74 16.72 6.92
N TYR A 37 -5.45 15.42 6.85
CA TYR A 37 -5.31 14.57 8.03
C TYR A 37 -4.10 14.93 8.89
N ILE A 38 -2.96 15.28 8.28
CA ILE A 38 -1.79 15.81 9.00
C ILE A 38 -2.15 17.11 9.71
N ALA A 39 -2.76 18.06 9.01
CA ALA A 39 -3.15 19.35 9.58
C ALA A 39 -4.09 19.15 10.78
N PHE A 40 -5.10 18.29 10.63
CA PHE A 40 -5.99 17.92 11.72
C PHE A 40 -5.25 17.30 12.92
N SER A 41 -4.33 16.37 12.67
CA SER A 41 -3.57 15.68 13.72
C SER A 41 -2.60 16.63 14.44
N VAL A 42 -1.96 17.54 13.72
CA VAL A 42 -1.08 18.57 14.30
C VAL A 42 -1.85 19.53 15.19
N ILE A 43 -3.05 19.97 14.76
CA ILE A 43 -3.91 20.84 15.57
C ILE A 43 -4.37 20.11 16.84
N LYS A 44 -4.72 18.82 16.74
CA LYS A 44 -5.31 18.05 17.84
C LYS A 44 -4.29 17.53 18.86
N PHE A 45 -3.14 17.04 18.40
CA PHE A 45 -2.15 16.34 19.22
C PHE A 45 -0.85 17.15 19.45
N GLY A 46 -0.73 18.33 18.81
CA GLY A 46 0.47 19.17 18.81
C GLY A 46 1.38 18.88 17.61
N GLY A 47 2.36 19.77 17.36
CA GLY A 47 3.23 19.72 16.17
C GLY A 47 3.92 18.37 15.93
N GLU A 48 4.91 18.05 16.75
CA GLU A 48 5.73 16.84 16.58
C GLU A 48 4.90 15.55 16.73
N LYS A 49 4.07 15.48 17.77
CA LYS A 49 3.22 14.30 18.04
C LYS A 49 2.18 14.08 16.95
N GLY A 50 1.55 15.13 16.45
CA GLY A 50 0.55 15.05 15.39
C GLY A 50 1.14 14.59 14.06
N LEU A 51 2.37 15.01 13.74
CA LEU A 51 3.11 14.50 12.58
C LEU A 51 3.37 13.00 12.72
N LEU A 52 3.93 12.57 13.86
CA LEU A 52 4.22 11.15 14.10
C LEU A 52 2.95 10.29 14.07
N VAL A 53 1.86 10.73 14.71
CA VAL A 53 0.55 10.07 14.66
C VAL A 53 0.08 9.90 13.21
N SER A 54 0.27 10.91 12.37
CA SER A 54 -0.15 10.86 10.97
C SER A 54 0.64 9.85 10.14
N PHE A 55 1.97 9.84 10.29
CA PHE A 55 2.84 8.88 9.61
C PHE A 55 2.63 7.45 10.13
N LEU A 56 2.35 7.28 11.42
CA LEU A 56 2.00 5.96 11.97
C LEU A 56 0.67 5.46 11.41
N THR A 57 -0.35 6.31 11.31
CA THR A 57 -1.62 5.92 10.68
C THR A 57 -1.43 5.57 9.21
N TRP A 58 -0.59 6.29 8.48
CA TRP A 58 -0.22 5.90 7.10
C TRP A 58 0.48 4.54 7.06
N SER A 59 1.43 4.29 7.97
CA SER A 59 2.13 3.00 8.03
C SER A 59 1.19 1.83 8.37
N PHE A 60 0.12 2.06 9.14
CA PHE A 60 -0.93 1.07 9.35
C PHE A 60 -1.59 0.66 8.03
N PHE A 61 -1.94 1.63 7.17
CA PHE A 61 -2.54 1.32 5.87
C PHE A 61 -1.58 0.55 4.97
N VAL A 62 -0.29 0.95 4.92
CA VAL A 62 0.73 0.24 4.13
C VAL A 62 0.89 -1.20 4.59
N LEU A 63 0.96 -1.45 5.91
CA LEU A 63 1.33 -2.76 6.43
C LEU A 63 0.13 -3.68 6.64
N CYS A 64 -1.06 -3.15 6.95
CA CYS A 64 -2.20 -3.93 7.40
C CYS A 64 -3.38 -3.96 6.41
N THR A 65 -3.24 -3.37 5.22
CA THR A 65 -4.23 -3.49 4.13
C THR A 65 -3.61 -4.08 2.86
N PRO A 66 -4.23 -5.10 2.24
CA PRO A 66 -3.72 -5.75 1.03
C PRO A 66 -4.00 -4.90 -0.22
N ILE A 67 -3.58 -3.63 -0.19
CA ILE A 67 -3.84 -2.63 -1.23
C ILE A 67 -2.48 -2.09 -1.69
N ALA A 68 -2.08 -2.45 -2.92
CA ALA A 68 -0.86 -1.93 -3.54
C ALA A 68 -0.79 -0.40 -3.59
N ASP A 69 -1.95 0.26 -3.61
CA ASP A 69 -2.05 1.71 -3.65
C ASP A 69 -1.95 2.40 -2.27
N ALA A 70 -1.91 1.67 -1.16
CA ALA A 70 -1.79 2.29 0.17
C ALA A 70 -0.44 3.03 0.34
N GLY A 71 0.59 2.57 -0.38
CA GLY A 71 1.90 3.17 -0.46
C GLY A 71 2.03 4.36 -1.43
N VAL A 72 0.98 4.67 -2.20
CA VAL A 72 1.01 5.64 -3.33
C VAL A 72 1.62 6.99 -2.98
N LEU A 73 1.47 7.44 -1.73
CA LEU A 73 2.00 8.72 -1.27
C LEU A 73 3.52 8.85 -1.43
N LEU A 74 4.26 7.76 -1.19
CA LEU A 74 5.71 7.70 -1.37
C LEU A 74 6.11 6.95 -2.63
N ASP A 75 5.39 5.90 -2.98
CA ASP A 75 5.64 5.08 -4.17
C ASP A 75 5.66 5.92 -5.46
N PHE A 76 4.67 6.82 -5.64
CA PHE A 76 4.57 7.63 -6.85
C PHE A 76 5.73 8.64 -7.03
N PRO A 77 6.10 9.48 -6.03
CA PRO A 77 7.27 10.35 -6.14
C PRO A 77 8.58 9.60 -6.38
N ILE A 78 8.78 8.46 -5.70
CA ILE A 78 9.99 7.65 -5.85
C ILE A 78 10.08 7.12 -7.27
N ARG A 79 8.98 6.58 -7.80
CA ARG A 79 8.93 6.08 -9.17
C ARG A 79 9.18 7.20 -10.18
N MET A 80 8.63 8.39 -9.96
CA MET A 80 8.85 9.55 -10.83
C MET A 80 10.32 9.99 -10.88
N VAL A 81 11.05 9.90 -9.76
CA VAL A 81 12.46 10.30 -9.68
C VAL A 81 13.40 9.18 -10.17
N THR A 82 13.09 7.92 -9.87
CA THR A 82 14.00 6.79 -10.07
C THR A 82 13.70 5.94 -11.30
N GLY A 83 12.48 5.99 -11.83
CA GLY A 83 12.04 5.14 -12.95
C GLY A 83 12.05 3.64 -12.64
N LEU A 84 12.07 3.26 -11.36
CA LEU A 84 12.08 1.84 -10.94
C LEU A 84 10.72 1.17 -11.18
N LYS A 85 10.76 -0.16 -11.30
CA LYS A 85 9.54 -1.00 -11.34
C LYS A 85 8.74 -0.84 -10.05
N MET A 86 7.41 -0.97 -10.14
CA MET A 86 6.47 -0.78 -9.04
C MET A 86 6.80 -1.67 -7.82
N VAL A 87 7.32 -2.89 -8.05
CA VAL A 87 7.74 -3.79 -6.96
C VAL A 87 8.83 -3.18 -6.07
N TYR A 88 9.83 -2.52 -6.66
CA TYR A 88 10.97 -2.01 -5.89
C TYR A 88 10.59 -0.78 -5.06
N SER A 89 9.75 0.09 -5.60
CA SER A 89 9.24 1.24 -4.88
C SER A 89 8.30 0.79 -3.75
N GLU A 90 7.51 -0.26 -3.95
CA GLU A 90 6.67 -0.84 -2.88
C GLU A 90 7.51 -1.44 -1.74
N ILE A 91 8.59 -2.18 -2.07
CA ILE A 91 9.55 -2.67 -1.05
C ILE A 91 10.11 -1.51 -0.23
N PHE A 92 10.50 -0.41 -0.89
CA PHE A 92 11.02 0.76 -0.20
C PHE A 92 9.98 1.37 0.74
N VAL A 93 8.73 1.52 0.29
CA VAL A 93 7.63 2.03 1.10
C VAL A 93 7.38 1.16 2.33
N TRP A 94 7.41 -0.17 2.17
CA TRP A 94 7.32 -1.12 3.28
C TRP A 94 8.45 -0.96 4.29
N VAL A 95 9.70 -0.84 3.81
CA VAL A 95 10.87 -0.62 4.68
C VAL A 95 10.72 0.67 5.48
N VAL A 96 10.26 1.76 4.84
CA VAL A 96 10.00 3.03 5.54
C VAL A 96 8.90 2.87 6.58
N ALA A 97 7.78 2.22 6.24
CA ALA A 97 6.67 1.99 7.17
C ALA A 97 7.10 1.15 8.38
N ILE A 98 7.87 0.08 8.18
CA ILE A 98 8.42 -0.75 9.28
C ILE A 98 9.37 0.08 10.14
N SER A 99 10.28 0.84 9.50
CA SER A 99 11.27 1.66 10.21
C SER A 99 10.62 2.71 11.10
N LEU A 100 9.55 3.36 10.62
CA LEU A 100 8.76 4.31 11.42
C LEU A 100 8.13 3.67 12.66
N ASN A 101 7.63 2.44 12.53
CA ASN A 101 7.05 1.73 13.66
C ASN A 101 8.12 1.32 14.68
N VAL A 102 9.25 0.80 14.23
CA VAL A 102 10.39 0.49 15.12
C VAL A 102 10.85 1.75 15.86
N TYR A 103 10.95 2.88 15.15
CA TYR A 103 11.30 4.17 15.74
C TYR A 103 10.27 4.64 16.79
N ALA A 104 8.97 4.56 16.48
CA ALA A 104 7.91 4.96 17.42
C ALA A 104 7.87 4.08 18.68
N PHE A 105 8.07 2.77 18.53
CA PHE A 105 8.19 1.85 19.66
C PHE A 105 9.38 2.18 20.58
N ALA A 106 10.51 2.62 20.00
CA ALA A 106 11.70 2.97 20.76
C ALA A 106 11.57 4.29 21.55
N ILE A 107 10.79 5.25 21.04
CA ILE A 107 10.64 6.56 21.69
C ILE A 107 9.47 6.61 22.65
N ASN A 108 8.26 6.28 22.17
CA ASN A 108 7.05 6.41 22.98
C ASN A 108 5.90 5.57 22.42
N GLN A 109 5.63 4.44 23.09
CA GLN A 109 4.50 3.56 22.77
C GLN A 109 3.14 4.24 22.99
N GLY A 110 3.06 5.26 23.85
CA GLY A 110 1.84 6.04 24.07
C GLY A 110 1.39 6.87 22.87
N LEU A 111 2.21 6.96 21.80
CA LEU A 111 1.76 7.52 20.53
C LEU A 111 0.61 6.72 19.92
N TYR A 112 0.56 5.42 20.17
CA TYR A 112 -0.45 4.56 19.59
C TYR A 112 -1.85 4.71 20.24
N ASP A 113 -1.93 5.27 21.43
CA ASP A 113 -3.20 5.46 22.14
C ASP A 113 -4.02 6.66 21.66
N ASN A 114 -3.47 7.47 20.75
CA ASN A 114 -4.09 8.72 20.30
C ASN A 114 -5.30 8.52 19.39
N THR A 115 -5.37 7.40 18.66
CA THR A 115 -6.47 7.10 17.72
C THR A 115 -6.86 5.64 17.80
N LEU A 116 -8.12 5.32 17.43
CA LEU A 116 -8.59 3.93 17.39
C LEU A 116 -7.77 3.09 16.42
N ILE A 117 -7.43 3.65 15.25
CA ILE A 117 -6.61 2.98 14.24
C ILE A 117 -5.25 2.61 14.82
N LEU A 118 -4.60 3.53 15.53
CA LEU A 118 -3.30 3.25 16.12
C LEU A 118 -3.38 2.28 17.31
N LYS A 119 -4.46 2.28 18.09
CA LYS A 119 -4.67 1.27 19.15
C LYS A 119 -4.81 -0.13 18.58
N VAL A 120 -5.60 -0.26 17.51
CA VAL A 120 -5.72 -1.51 16.75
C VAL A 120 -4.34 -1.91 16.24
N PHE A 121 -3.62 -0.98 15.62
CA PHE A 121 -2.30 -1.25 15.07
C PHE A 121 -1.28 -1.67 16.13
N HIS A 122 -1.29 -1.03 17.29
CA HIS A 122 -0.43 -1.38 18.42
C HIS A 122 -0.70 -2.80 18.93
N THR A 123 -1.97 -3.18 19.02
CA THR A 123 -2.37 -4.55 19.38
C THR A 123 -1.85 -5.55 18.36
N ILE A 124 -1.99 -5.25 17.06
CA ILE A 124 -1.43 -6.06 15.98
C ILE A 124 0.09 -6.22 16.13
N LEU A 125 0.81 -5.18 16.53
CA LEU A 125 2.27 -5.18 16.63
C LEU A 125 2.80 -5.88 17.90
N ILE A 126 2.07 -5.83 19.02
CA ILE A 126 2.47 -6.43 20.30
C ILE A 126 2.08 -7.90 20.41
N GLU A 127 0.94 -8.30 19.82
CA GLU A 127 0.40 -9.65 19.92
C GLU A 127 0.62 -10.42 18.60
N PRO A 128 1.73 -11.18 18.48
CA PRO A 128 2.14 -11.76 17.21
C PRO A 128 1.17 -12.82 16.66
N PHE A 129 0.57 -13.63 17.53
CA PHE A 129 -0.42 -14.62 17.11
C PHE A 129 -1.78 -14.28 17.75
N PRO A 130 -2.86 -14.14 16.95
CA PRO A 130 -2.95 -14.38 15.50
C PRO A 130 -2.58 -13.17 14.62
N TYR A 131 -2.33 -11.98 15.15
CA TYR A 131 -2.48 -10.75 14.34
C TYR A 131 -1.33 -10.43 13.38
N TYR A 132 -0.13 -10.99 13.53
CA TYR A 132 0.91 -10.85 12.49
C TYR A 132 0.49 -11.50 11.17
N THR A 133 -0.47 -12.42 11.18
CA THR A 133 -1.02 -12.95 9.92
C THR A 133 -1.72 -11.85 9.12
N ILE A 134 -2.24 -10.78 9.74
CA ILE A 134 -2.76 -9.61 9.01
C ILE A 134 -1.65 -8.96 8.19
N ILE A 135 -0.49 -8.69 8.80
CA ILE A 135 0.65 -8.05 8.12
C ILE A 135 1.19 -8.98 7.01
N ILE A 136 1.33 -10.27 7.29
CA ILE A 136 1.83 -11.25 6.31
C ILE A 136 0.87 -11.38 5.12
N LEU A 137 -0.43 -11.57 5.38
CA LEU A 137 -1.45 -11.66 4.33
C LEU A 137 -1.57 -10.35 3.55
N SER A 138 -1.49 -9.22 4.24
CA SER A 138 -1.45 -7.89 3.63
C SER A 138 -0.26 -7.76 2.68
N GLY A 139 0.95 -8.11 3.12
CA GLY A 139 2.14 -8.08 2.28
C GLY A 139 2.04 -9.02 1.07
N ILE A 140 1.57 -10.25 1.27
CA ILE A 140 1.31 -11.19 0.16
C ILE A 140 0.34 -10.56 -0.83
N GLY A 141 -0.78 -10.01 -0.36
CA GLY A 141 -1.79 -9.35 -1.20
C GLY A 141 -1.22 -8.16 -1.97
N THR A 142 -0.48 -7.29 -1.29
CA THR A 142 0.13 -6.09 -1.89
C THR A 142 1.14 -6.46 -2.97
N PHE A 143 2.11 -7.33 -2.70
CA PHE A 143 3.10 -7.72 -3.71
C PHE A 143 2.48 -8.51 -4.86
N LEU A 144 1.51 -9.38 -4.56
CA LEU A 144 0.76 -10.10 -5.59
C LEU A 144 0.00 -9.11 -6.49
N SER A 145 -0.55 -8.04 -5.92
CA SER A 145 -1.32 -7.01 -6.63
C SER A 145 -0.42 -6.19 -7.53
N VAL A 146 0.77 -5.80 -7.03
CA VAL A 146 1.78 -5.08 -7.81
C VAL A 146 2.25 -5.93 -9.00
N LEU A 147 2.61 -7.19 -8.76
CA LEU A 147 3.05 -8.10 -9.83
C LEU A 147 1.96 -8.31 -10.89
N PHE A 148 0.69 -8.34 -10.48
CA PHE A 148 -0.42 -8.41 -11.43
C PHE A 148 -0.70 -7.09 -12.13
N GLY A 149 -0.53 -5.96 -11.46
CA GLY A 149 -0.63 -4.63 -12.08
C GLY A 149 0.36 -4.50 -13.24
N ASP A 150 1.63 -4.80 -13.00
CA ASP A 150 2.68 -4.79 -14.02
C ASP A 150 2.34 -5.75 -15.19
N GLU A 151 1.87 -6.98 -14.90
CA GLU A 151 1.51 -7.95 -15.95
C GLU A 151 0.30 -7.51 -16.79
N LEU A 152 -0.71 -6.86 -16.19
CA LEU A 152 -1.89 -6.36 -16.92
C LEU A 152 -1.56 -5.18 -17.84
N ILE A 153 -0.66 -4.32 -17.40
CA ILE A 153 -0.14 -3.19 -18.17
C ILE A 153 0.64 -3.71 -19.39
N ASP A 154 1.59 -4.62 -19.17
CA ASP A 154 2.38 -5.24 -20.25
C ASP A 154 1.49 -5.97 -21.29
N LEU A 155 0.41 -6.63 -20.84
CA LEU A 155 -0.57 -7.27 -21.71
C LEU A 155 -1.40 -6.29 -22.54
N SER A 156 -1.59 -5.06 -22.06
CA SER A 156 -2.40 -4.03 -22.73
C SER A 156 -1.60 -3.26 -23.78
N TYR A 157 -0.30 -3.07 -23.56
CA TYR A 157 0.62 -2.39 -24.50
C TYR A 157 1.27 -3.34 -25.52
N GLY A 158 1.38 -4.64 -25.22
CA GLY A 158 1.85 -5.65 -26.14
C GLY A 158 0.79 -5.98 -27.21
N HIS A 159 1.16 -5.83 -28.48
CA HIS A 159 0.32 -6.13 -29.65
C HIS A 159 -0.56 -7.37 -29.47
N LYS A 160 -1.85 -7.24 -29.82
CA LYS A 160 -2.81 -8.32 -30.07
C LYS A 160 -2.14 -9.46 -30.82
N ASP A 161 -1.70 -10.51 -30.12
CA ASP A 161 -1.34 -11.76 -30.77
C ASP A 161 -1.93 -12.96 -30.01
N GLU A 162 -2.86 -13.58 -30.72
CA GLU A 162 -3.61 -14.84 -30.61
C GLU A 162 -3.18 -15.88 -29.55
N ARG A 163 -3.30 -15.57 -28.25
CA ARG A 163 -3.37 -16.60 -27.17
C ARG A 163 -4.46 -16.32 -26.13
N THR A 164 -5.64 -15.97 -26.61
CA THR A 164 -6.74 -15.35 -25.85
C THR A 164 -7.48 -16.27 -24.88
N HIS A 165 -7.41 -17.60 -25.00
CA HIS A 165 -8.16 -18.49 -24.10
C HIS A 165 -7.42 -18.94 -22.83
N HIS A 166 -6.10 -19.17 -22.87
CA HIS A 166 -5.37 -19.70 -21.71
C HIS A 166 -5.06 -18.62 -20.65
N LYS A 167 -4.83 -17.37 -21.07
CA LYS A 167 -4.51 -16.25 -20.16
C LYS A 167 -5.72 -15.70 -19.38
N SER A 168 -6.94 -15.80 -19.95
CA SER A 168 -8.16 -15.34 -19.27
C SER A 168 -8.47 -16.13 -17.99
N HIS A 169 -8.16 -17.43 -17.97
CA HIS A 169 -8.33 -18.25 -16.77
C HIS A 169 -7.38 -17.83 -15.65
N HIS A 170 -6.13 -17.48 -15.95
CA HIS A 170 -5.18 -16.99 -14.95
C HIS A 170 -5.68 -15.74 -14.24
N ILE A 171 -6.22 -14.76 -14.97
CA ILE A 171 -6.77 -13.53 -14.36
C ILE A 171 -7.94 -13.85 -13.41
N LYS A 172 -8.83 -14.78 -13.78
CA LYS A 172 -9.95 -15.19 -12.93
C LYS A 172 -9.48 -15.83 -11.61
N TYR A 173 -8.52 -16.76 -11.67
CA TYR A 173 -7.96 -17.39 -10.47
C TYR A 173 -7.26 -16.38 -9.55
N LYS A 174 -6.59 -15.37 -10.13
CA LYS A 174 -5.96 -14.28 -9.37
C LYS A 174 -6.99 -13.44 -8.61
N ILE A 175 -8.09 -13.04 -9.25
CA ILE A 175 -9.18 -12.30 -8.59
C ILE A 175 -9.80 -13.13 -7.45
N ILE A 176 -10.06 -14.42 -7.68
CA ILE A 176 -10.57 -15.32 -6.65
C ILE A 176 -9.61 -15.41 -5.46
N THR A 177 -8.30 -15.47 -5.72
CA THR A 177 -7.27 -15.49 -4.68
C THR A 177 -7.30 -14.20 -3.84
N PHE A 178 -7.48 -13.04 -4.47
CA PHE A 178 -7.66 -11.76 -3.76
C PHE A 178 -8.90 -11.73 -2.89
N ILE A 179 -10.03 -12.23 -3.39
CA ILE A 179 -11.28 -12.29 -2.63
C ILE A 179 -11.09 -13.18 -1.39
N ILE A 180 -10.49 -14.36 -1.55
CA ILE A 180 -10.19 -15.26 -0.43
C ILE A 180 -9.28 -14.57 0.59
N LEU A 181 -8.20 -13.93 0.14
CA LEU A 181 -7.28 -13.19 1.01
C LEU A 181 -8.00 -12.10 1.80
N PHE A 182 -8.87 -11.33 1.15
CA PHE A 182 -9.64 -10.27 1.79
C PHE A 182 -10.62 -10.82 2.83
N ILE A 183 -11.29 -11.94 2.53
CA ILE A 183 -12.18 -12.63 3.49
C ILE A 183 -11.38 -13.11 4.71
N PHE A 184 -10.21 -13.72 4.51
CA PHE A 184 -9.36 -14.15 5.62
C PHE A 184 -8.90 -12.98 6.50
N ILE A 185 -8.46 -11.88 5.90
CA ILE A 185 -8.08 -10.66 6.63
C ILE A 185 -9.28 -10.12 7.42
N PHE A 186 -10.47 -10.09 6.83
CA PHE A 186 -11.68 -9.63 7.50
C PHE A 186 -12.03 -10.48 8.73
N ILE A 187 -11.92 -11.81 8.63
CA ILE A 187 -12.15 -12.72 9.76
C ILE A 187 -11.15 -12.44 10.91
N ILE A 188 -9.87 -12.21 10.58
CA ILE A 188 -8.86 -11.94 11.61
C ILE A 188 -9.11 -10.57 12.26
N TYR A 189 -9.55 -9.56 11.50
CA TYR A 189 -9.94 -8.27 12.06
C TYR A 189 -11.17 -8.36 12.97
N ASP A 190 -12.18 -9.16 12.61
CA ASP A 190 -13.35 -9.39 13.45
C ASP A 190 -12.92 -10.01 14.80
N LEU A 191 -12.04 -11.00 14.75
CA LEU A 191 -11.43 -11.61 15.95
C LEU A 191 -10.66 -10.59 16.79
N LEU A 192 -9.85 -9.73 16.16
CA LEU A 192 -9.11 -8.65 16.85
C LEU A 192 -10.06 -7.68 17.56
N LEU A 193 -11.11 -7.22 16.88
CA LEU A 193 -12.06 -6.27 17.45
C LEU A 193 -12.83 -6.86 18.62
N HIS A 194 -13.20 -8.15 18.54
CA HIS A 194 -13.81 -8.88 19.63
C HIS A 194 -12.84 -9.02 20.82
N HIS A 195 -11.56 -9.32 20.57
CA HIS A 195 -10.53 -9.39 21.61
C HIS A 195 -10.32 -8.06 22.34
N MET A 196 -10.34 -6.94 21.60
CA MET A 196 -10.23 -5.60 22.16
C MET A 196 -11.52 -5.10 22.84
N ASN A 197 -12.60 -5.90 22.84
CA ASN A 197 -13.94 -5.54 23.33
C ASN A 197 -14.47 -4.23 22.70
N ILE A 198 -14.05 -3.94 21.46
CA ILE A 198 -14.53 -2.79 20.70
C ILE A 198 -15.83 -3.22 20.03
N ASN A 199 -16.96 -2.94 20.70
CA ASN A 199 -18.26 -3.05 20.07
C ASN A 199 -18.41 -1.92 19.06
N ILE A 200 -18.10 -2.21 17.79
CA ILE A 200 -18.58 -1.39 16.69
C ILE A 200 -20.08 -1.68 16.61
N PRO A 201 -20.97 -0.69 16.81
CA PRO A 201 -22.39 -0.89 16.56
C PRO A 201 -22.56 -1.05 15.03
N LEU A 202 -22.43 -2.28 14.56
CA LEU A 202 -22.79 -2.68 13.20
C LEU A 202 -24.24 -3.16 13.27
N LEU A 203 -25.13 -2.24 12.88
CA LEU A 203 -26.61 -2.29 12.91
C LEU A 203 -27.26 -2.18 14.30
#